data_AF-U7Q816-F1
#
_entry.id   AF-U7Q816-F1
#
_cell.length_a   1.000
_cell.length_b   1.000
_cell.length_c   1.000
_cell.angle_alpha   90.00
_cell.angle_beta   90.00
_cell.angle_gamma   90.00
#
_symmetry.space_group_name_H-M   'P 1'
#
loop_
_entity.id
_entity.type
_entity.pdbx_description
1 polymer ?
#
loop_
_entity_poly.entity_id
_entity_poly.type
_entity_poly.pdbx_seq_one_letter_code
_entity_poly.pdbx_strand_id
1 'polypeptide(L)'
;MGLQRREFLQRASLLLAALGISETQWWMGSERYYQALAQPTRRKLALLVGINQYPGSSSGFEPLRGCITDIELQRELLTCRFGFTDSDIITLSNEKATRENIENAFITHLIEQAKPGDVVVFHFSGYGSSIPRSNSTTNSSTSQNALVPVDGTSSTTEDGEINDLLEDTLWLLLRSLPTDQVITVLDTSYAYPGFSQQGAFHIRSSASPNTSKISQAEQDFQDQLLSQLNLSREQLEKRRPNQFPGIVLFRS
;
A
#
# COMPACT_ATOMS: atom_id res chain seq x y z
N MET A 1 -60.67 -6.17 3.51
CA MET A 1 -60.63 -6.09 4.99
C MET A 1 -59.21 -5.76 5.40
N GLY A 2 -58.95 -4.50 5.77
CA GLY A 2 -57.63 -4.07 6.24
C GLY A 2 -57.47 -4.36 7.73
N LEU A 3 -56.42 -5.07 8.12
CA LEU A 3 -56.08 -5.28 9.52
C LEU A 3 -55.79 -3.92 10.19
N GLN A 4 -56.47 -3.63 11.30
CA GLN A 4 -56.20 -2.41 12.06
C GLN A 4 -54.81 -2.52 12.71
N ARG A 5 -54.05 -1.42 12.74
CA ARG A 5 -52.67 -1.38 13.29
C ARG A 5 -52.54 -2.00 14.69
N ARG A 6 -53.60 -1.89 15.51
CA ARG A 6 -53.64 -2.48 16.86
C ARG A 6 -53.73 -4.00 16.85
N GLU A 7 -54.51 -4.59 15.94
CA GLU A 7 -54.61 -6.04 15.82
C GLU A 7 -53.33 -6.66 15.27
N PHE A 8 -52.65 -5.96 14.35
CA PHE A 8 -51.34 -6.40 13.84
C PHE A 8 -50.29 -6.49 14.95
N LEU A 9 -50.20 -5.45 15.79
CA LEU A 9 -49.25 -5.43 16.91
C LEU A 9 -49.56 -6.51 17.95
N GLN A 10 -50.83 -6.74 18.26
CA GLN A 10 -51.24 -7.81 19.19
C GLN A 10 -50.96 -9.21 18.64
N ARG A 11 -51.15 -9.43 17.33
CA ARG A 11 -50.84 -10.72 16.69
C ARG A 11 -49.34 -10.95 16.57
N ALA A 12 -48.56 -9.90 16.31
CA ALA A 12 -47.10 -9.97 16.24
C ALA A 12 -46.47 -10.29 17.61
N SER A 13 -46.94 -9.65 18.69
CA SER A 13 -46.45 -9.93 20.05
C SER A 13 -46.80 -11.34 20.52
N LEU A 14 -48.00 -11.84 20.20
CA LEU A 14 -48.39 -13.23 20.48
C LEU A 14 -47.54 -14.26 19.72
N LEU A 15 -47.19 -13.98 18.46
CA LEU A 15 -46.28 -14.82 17.68
C LEU A 15 -44.88 -14.90 18.29
N LEU A 16 -44.34 -13.77 18.75
CA LEU A 16 -43.02 -13.71 19.37
C LEU A 16 -42.99 -14.45 20.72
N ALA A 17 -44.07 -14.37 21.50
CA ALA A 17 -44.22 -15.13 22.73
C ALA A 17 -44.37 -16.65 22.47
N ALA A 18 -45.14 -17.04 21.45
CA ALA A 18 -45.33 -18.45 21.08
C ALA A 18 -44.06 -19.11 20.52
N LEU A 19 -43.17 -18.33 19.90
CA LEU A 19 -41.86 -18.79 19.42
C LEU A 19 -40.81 -18.89 20.53
N GLY A 20 -41.16 -18.62 21.79
CA GLY A 20 -40.28 -18.81 22.93
C GLY A 20 -39.07 -17.89 22.95
N ILE A 21 -39.16 -16.74 22.27
CA ILE A 21 -38.07 -15.76 22.25
C ILE A 21 -38.06 -15.03 23.59
N SER A 22 -37.35 -15.58 24.58
CA SER A 22 -37.24 -15.02 25.91
C SER A 22 -36.56 -13.65 25.86
N GLU A 23 -36.90 -12.76 26.80
CA GLU A 23 -36.29 -11.42 26.92
C GLU A 23 -34.75 -11.49 26.89
N THR A 24 -34.16 -12.55 27.46
CA THR A 24 -32.71 -12.79 27.45
C THR A 24 -32.08 -13.01 26.07
N GLN A 25 -32.80 -13.57 25.10
CA GLN A 25 -32.30 -13.74 23.73
C GLN A 25 -32.40 -12.45 22.89
N TRP A 26 -33.36 -11.58 23.22
CA TRP A 26 -33.48 -10.26 22.59
C TRP A 26 -32.29 -9.36 22.94
N TRP A 27 -31.83 -9.38 24.19
CA TRP A 27 -30.66 -8.61 24.62
C TRP A 27 -29.35 -9.11 23.97
N MET A 28 -29.14 -10.42 23.82
CA MET A 28 -27.92 -10.94 23.20
C MET A 28 -27.84 -10.69 21.68
N GLY A 29 -28.98 -10.70 20.98
CA GLY A 29 -29.05 -10.36 19.56
C GLY A 29 -29.00 -8.85 19.30
N SER A 30 -29.65 -8.06 20.17
CA SER A 30 -29.66 -6.61 20.06
C SER A 30 -28.28 -6.01 20.30
N GLU A 31 -27.49 -6.50 21.26
CA GLU A 31 -26.14 -5.98 21.50
C GLU A 31 -25.22 -6.16 20.29
N ARG A 32 -25.28 -7.31 19.58
CA ARG A 32 -24.52 -7.51 18.34
C ARG A 32 -25.03 -6.65 17.19
N TYR A 33 -26.36 -6.48 17.11
CA TYR A 33 -27.00 -5.66 16.10
C TYR A 33 -26.70 -4.16 16.31
N TYR A 34 -26.78 -3.68 17.55
CA TYR A 34 -26.39 -2.33 17.96
C TYR A 34 -24.89 -2.13 17.83
N GLN A 35 -24.04 -3.11 18.15
CA GLN A 35 -22.60 -3.04 17.87
C GLN A 35 -22.30 -2.96 16.37
N ALA A 36 -23.03 -3.69 15.52
CA ALA A 36 -22.87 -3.61 14.06
C ALA A 36 -23.32 -2.25 13.49
N LEU A 37 -24.38 -1.65 14.05
CA LEU A 37 -24.84 -0.30 13.70
C LEU A 37 -23.99 0.82 14.33
N ALA A 38 -23.36 0.55 15.48
CA ALA A 38 -22.51 1.49 16.20
C ALA A 38 -21.03 1.40 15.79
N GLN A 39 -20.64 0.37 15.01
CA GLN A 39 -19.34 0.37 14.37
C GLN A 39 -19.28 1.57 13.43
N PRO A 40 -18.30 2.48 13.57
CA PRO A 40 -18.12 3.57 12.63
C PRO A 40 -18.00 2.96 11.23
N THR A 41 -18.66 3.56 10.24
CA THR A 41 -18.58 3.11 8.85
C THR A 41 -17.12 2.95 8.48
N ARG A 42 -16.71 1.74 8.12
CA ARG A 42 -15.32 1.42 7.77
C ARG A 42 -14.86 2.36 6.66
N ARG A 43 -14.03 3.36 6.99
CA ARG A 43 -13.48 4.29 5.99
C ARG A 43 -12.48 3.52 5.13
N LYS A 44 -12.33 3.95 3.89
CA LYS A 44 -11.50 3.28 2.89
C LYS A 44 -10.61 4.32 2.26
N LEU A 45 -9.30 4.22 2.49
CA LEU A 45 -8.30 5.18 2.03
C LEU A 45 -7.42 4.51 0.98
N ALA A 46 -7.07 5.22 -0.09
CA ALA A 46 -6.17 4.71 -1.10
C ALA A 46 -5.11 5.73 -1.54
N LEU A 47 -3.90 5.23 -1.75
CA LEU A 47 -2.83 5.95 -2.43
C LEU A 47 -2.42 5.15 -3.67
N LEU A 48 -2.60 5.76 -4.84
CA LEU A 48 -2.29 5.17 -6.15
C LEU A 48 -1.12 5.92 -6.78
N VAL A 49 -0.05 5.22 -7.11
CA VAL A 49 1.17 5.79 -7.68
C VAL A 49 1.45 5.11 -9.01
N GLY A 50 1.50 5.87 -10.10
CA GLY A 50 1.76 5.35 -11.43
C GLY A 50 2.72 6.23 -12.21
N ILE A 51 3.80 5.63 -12.74
CA ILE A 51 4.88 6.38 -13.39
C ILE A 51 5.16 5.77 -14.76
N ASN A 52 4.83 6.51 -15.82
CA ASN A 52 5.23 6.19 -17.19
C ASN A 52 6.47 6.98 -17.61
N GLN A 53 6.49 8.27 -17.28
CA GLN A 53 7.52 9.19 -17.75
C GLN A 53 8.59 9.36 -16.68
N TYR A 54 9.73 8.73 -16.89
CA TYR A 54 10.95 8.99 -16.16
C TYR A 54 11.81 9.99 -16.95
N PRO A 55 12.63 10.86 -16.31
CA PRO A 55 13.48 11.84 -16.99
C PRO A 55 14.60 11.17 -17.81
N GLY A 56 14.25 10.59 -18.97
CA GLY A 56 15.00 9.58 -19.72
C GLY A 56 16.33 9.98 -20.35
N SER A 57 16.94 11.10 -19.97
CA SER A 57 18.32 11.43 -20.34
C SER A 57 19.25 11.63 -19.14
N SER A 58 18.72 12.03 -17.98
CA SER A 58 19.50 12.26 -16.76
C SER A 58 19.38 11.11 -15.77
N SER A 59 18.26 10.40 -15.77
CA SER A 59 18.02 9.31 -14.82
C SER A 59 18.30 7.93 -15.38
N GLY A 60 18.49 7.74 -16.70
CA GLY A 60 18.87 6.46 -17.30
C GLY A 60 17.74 5.41 -17.41
N PHE A 61 16.48 5.83 -17.32
CA PHE A 61 15.31 4.97 -17.49
C PHE A 61 14.55 5.31 -18.79
N GLU A 62 14.15 4.28 -19.54
CA GLU A 62 13.27 4.46 -20.69
C GLU A 62 11.82 4.72 -20.23
N PRO A 63 11.00 5.46 -20.98
CA PRO A 63 9.59 5.63 -20.64
C PRO A 63 8.82 4.30 -20.63
N LEU A 64 8.07 4.06 -19.56
CA LEU A 64 7.13 2.94 -19.45
C LEU A 64 5.79 3.27 -20.13
N ARG A 65 5.03 2.21 -20.40
CA ARG A 65 3.66 2.29 -20.88
C ARG A 65 2.74 1.46 -19.97
N GLY A 66 1.54 1.98 -19.75
CA GLY A 66 0.48 1.30 -19.02
C GLY A 66 0.39 1.64 -17.53
N CYS A 67 1.44 2.16 -16.87
CA CYS A 67 1.38 2.41 -15.42
C CYS A 67 0.30 3.44 -15.02
N ILE A 68 0.06 4.44 -15.88
CA ILE A 68 -1.06 5.38 -15.69
C ILE A 68 -2.41 4.69 -15.87
N THR A 69 -2.54 3.83 -16.88
CA THR A 69 -3.76 3.04 -17.10
C THR A 69 -4.02 2.09 -15.94
N ASP A 70 -2.97 1.49 -15.35
CA ASP A 70 -3.08 0.58 -14.22
C ASP A 70 -3.68 1.28 -12.99
N ILE A 71 -3.24 2.51 -12.67
CA ILE A 71 -3.81 3.29 -11.56
C ILE A 71 -5.21 3.84 -11.86
N GLU A 72 -5.51 4.19 -13.11
CA GLU A 72 -6.85 4.63 -13.53
C GLU A 72 -7.88 3.50 -13.38
N LEU A 73 -7.55 2.30 -13.86
CA LEU A 73 -8.38 1.11 -13.70
C LEU A 73 -8.54 0.72 -12.23
N GLN A 74 -7.46 0.82 -11.44
CA GLN A 74 -7.53 0.58 -10.00
C GLN A 74 -8.48 1.58 -9.33
N ARG A 75 -8.41 2.87 -9.68
CA ARG A 75 -9.30 3.92 -9.14
C ARG A 75 -10.76 3.65 -9.48
N GLU A 76 -11.06 3.27 -10.73
CA GLU A 76 -12.41 2.91 -11.16
C GLU A 76 -12.92 1.68 -10.38
N LEU A 77 -12.08 0.66 -10.25
CA LEU A 77 -12.44 -0.55 -9.51
C LEU A 77 -12.75 -0.24 -8.03
N LEU A 78 -11.90 0.55 -7.36
CA LEU A 78 -12.06 0.94 -5.96
C LEU A 78 -13.35 1.74 -5.74
N THR A 79 -13.65 2.69 -6.62
CA THR A 79 -14.85 3.53 -6.50
C THR A 79 -16.12 2.78 -6.89
N CYS A 80 -16.16 2.13 -8.05
CA CYS A 80 -17.37 1.51 -8.59
C CYS A 80 -17.75 0.18 -7.93
N ARG A 81 -16.77 -0.60 -7.44
CA ARG A 81 -17.02 -1.95 -6.89
C ARG A 81 -16.76 -2.06 -5.41
N PHE A 82 -15.75 -1.36 -4.91
CA PHE A 82 -15.37 -1.44 -3.50
C PHE A 82 -15.87 -0.27 -2.66
N GLY A 83 -16.59 0.69 -3.26
CA GLY A 83 -17.25 1.78 -2.53
C GLY A 83 -16.27 2.70 -1.79
N PHE A 84 -15.10 2.94 -2.38
CA PHE A 84 -14.22 4.01 -1.93
C PHE A 84 -14.81 5.36 -2.35
N THR A 85 -14.74 6.36 -1.47
CA THR A 85 -15.08 7.73 -1.82
C THR A 85 -13.97 8.33 -2.66
N ASP A 86 -14.31 9.07 -3.71
CA ASP A 86 -13.33 9.70 -4.61
C ASP A 86 -12.33 10.61 -3.86
N SER A 87 -12.81 11.33 -2.84
CA SER A 87 -11.99 12.21 -1.98
C SER A 87 -11.05 11.45 -1.03
N ASP A 88 -11.26 10.15 -0.86
CA ASP A 88 -10.43 9.27 -0.04
C ASP A 88 -9.40 8.51 -0.89
N ILE A 89 -9.21 8.90 -2.15
CA ILE A 89 -8.21 8.34 -3.06
C ILE A 89 -7.27 9.45 -3.51
N ILE A 90 -6.00 9.36 -3.11
CA ILE A 90 -4.92 10.19 -3.66
C ILE A 90 -4.25 9.46 -4.82
N THR A 91 -3.98 10.19 -5.90
CA THR A 91 -3.27 9.66 -7.07
C THR A 91 -2.05 10.53 -7.37
N LEU A 92 -0.87 9.90 -7.43
CA LEU A 92 0.39 10.51 -7.84
C LEU A 92 0.81 9.91 -9.18
N SER A 93 0.99 10.77 -10.18
CA SER A 93 1.27 10.36 -11.55
C SER A 93 2.51 11.05 -12.09
N ASN A 94 3.38 10.31 -12.78
CA ASN A 94 4.57 10.82 -13.47
C ASN A 94 5.36 11.83 -12.61
N GLU A 95 5.48 13.08 -13.04
CA GLU A 95 6.25 14.15 -12.38
C GLU A 95 5.83 14.43 -10.94
N LYS A 96 4.61 14.04 -10.54
CA LYS A 96 4.12 14.19 -9.16
C LYS A 96 4.58 13.06 -8.25
N ALA A 97 4.99 11.92 -8.80
CA ALA A 97 5.37 10.74 -8.05
C ALA A 97 6.85 10.78 -7.63
N THR A 98 7.27 11.90 -7.04
CA THR A 98 8.59 12.02 -6.41
C THR A 98 8.65 11.24 -5.11
N ARG A 99 9.86 10.87 -4.66
CA ARG A 99 10.06 10.16 -3.39
C ARG A 99 9.36 10.89 -2.23
N GLU A 100 9.65 12.19 -2.11
CA GLU A 100 9.06 13.06 -1.08
C GLU A 100 7.52 13.09 -1.14
N ASN A 101 6.93 13.21 -2.34
CA ASN A 101 5.48 13.26 -2.46
C ASN A 101 4.83 11.92 -2.11
N ILE A 102 5.46 10.79 -2.47
CA ILE A 102 4.97 9.46 -2.10
C ILE A 102 4.98 9.30 -0.58
N GLU A 103 6.09 9.66 0.08
CA GLU A 103 6.25 9.59 1.54
C GLU A 103 5.24 10.50 2.26
N ASN A 104 5.17 11.76 1.85
CA ASN A 104 4.24 12.73 2.43
C ASN A 104 2.79 12.30 2.25
N ALA A 105 2.42 11.80 1.08
CA ALA A 105 1.07 11.28 0.86
C ALA A 105 0.81 10.04 1.73
N PHE A 106 1.77 9.13 1.87
CA PHE A 106 1.61 7.95 2.73
C PHE A 106 1.36 8.35 4.19
N ILE A 107 2.15 9.29 4.71
CA ILE A 107 2.03 9.76 6.10
C ILE A 107 0.71 10.53 6.29
N THR A 108 0.53 11.62 5.55
CA THR A 108 -0.57 12.57 5.79
C THR A 108 -1.93 12.05 5.36
N HIS A 109 -1.98 11.11 4.40
CA HIS A 109 -3.24 10.54 3.92
C HIS A 109 -3.56 9.19 4.55
N LEU A 110 -2.59 8.27 4.62
CA LEU A 110 -2.87 6.91 5.09
C LEU A 110 -2.64 6.80 6.59
N ILE A 111 -1.46 7.16 7.09
CA ILE A 111 -1.11 6.96 8.51
C ILE A 111 -1.92 7.87 9.42
N GLU A 112 -1.95 9.18 9.14
CA GLU A 112 -2.60 10.16 10.02
C GLU A 112 -4.13 10.10 10.01
N GLN A 113 -4.73 9.64 8.90
CA GLN A 113 -6.20 9.64 8.75
C GLN A 113 -6.87 8.29 8.98
N ALA A 114 -6.14 7.18 8.83
CA ALA A 114 -6.70 5.85 9.07
C ALA A 114 -7.02 5.66 10.56
N LYS A 115 -8.04 4.86 10.83
CA LYS A 115 -8.40 4.41 12.18
C LYS A 115 -8.41 2.89 12.24
N PRO A 116 -8.32 2.30 13.45
CA PRO A 116 -8.46 0.86 13.62
C PRO A 116 -9.73 0.34 12.94
N GLY A 117 -9.55 -0.65 12.06
CA GLY A 117 -10.63 -1.28 11.31
C GLY A 117 -10.89 -0.71 9.91
N ASP A 118 -10.33 0.45 9.56
CA ASP A 118 -10.39 1.04 8.20
C ASP A 118 -9.62 0.19 7.18
N VAL A 119 -10.00 0.29 5.90
CA VAL A 119 -9.26 -0.37 4.81
C VAL A 119 -8.29 0.62 4.19
N VAL A 120 -7.04 0.21 4.02
CA VAL A 120 -6.02 0.99 3.33
C VAL A 120 -5.55 0.24 2.09
N VAL A 121 -5.52 0.92 0.95
CA VAL A 121 -4.97 0.40 -0.30
C VAL A 121 -3.78 1.25 -0.72
N PHE A 122 -2.64 0.61 -0.92
CA PHE A 122 -1.48 1.22 -1.58
C PHE A 122 -1.23 0.50 -2.89
N HIS A 123 -1.19 1.23 -4.01
CA HIS A 123 -0.85 0.66 -5.31
C HIS A 123 0.31 1.44 -5.91
N PHE A 124 1.38 0.75 -6.24
CA PHE A 124 2.50 1.31 -6.99
C PHE A 124 2.68 0.55 -8.30
N SER A 125 2.76 1.31 -9.40
CA SER A 125 3.02 0.81 -10.74
C SER A 125 4.12 1.65 -11.41
N GLY A 126 5.27 1.03 -11.66
CA GLY A 126 6.46 1.72 -12.19
C GLY A 126 7.68 0.80 -12.26
N TYR A 127 8.87 1.39 -12.27
CA TYR A 127 10.11 0.63 -12.18
C TYR A 127 10.38 0.13 -10.75
N GLY A 128 10.92 -1.08 -10.66
CA GLY A 128 11.63 -1.58 -9.49
C GLY A 128 13.13 -1.68 -9.74
N SER A 129 13.92 -1.56 -8.68
CA SER A 129 15.37 -1.77 -8.69
C SER A 129 15.78 -2.78 -7.62
N SER A 130 16.91 -3.46 -7.84
CA SER A 130 17.52 -4.38 -6.88
C SER A 130 18.88 -3.82 -6.48
N ILE A 131 18.99 -3.33 -5.25
CA ILE A 131 20.14 -2.60 -4.73
C ILE A 131 21.05 -3.58 -3.98
N PRO A 132 22.35 -3.65 -4.31
CA PRO A 132 23.30 -4.46 -3.56
C PRO A 132 23.39 -4.00 -2.10
N ARG A 133 23.26 -4.94 -1.16
CA ARG A 133 23.43 -4.72 0.28
C ARG A 133 24.68 -5.43 0.77
N SER A 134 25.62 -4.65 1.29
CA SER A 134 26.81 -5.16 1.98
C SER A 134 26.45 -5.47 3.44
N ASN A 135 26.19 -6.74 3.76
CA ASN A 135 26.05 -7.17 5.16
C ASN A 135 27.43 -7.35 5.79
N SER A 136 27.73 -6.59 6.84
CA SER A 136 29.01 -6.67 7.56
C SER A 136 29.20 -7.98 8.35
N THR A 137 28.11 -8.72 8.61
CA THR A 137 28.09 -9.87 9.53
C THR A 137 28.18 -11.22 8.82
N THR A 138 27.83 -11.30 7.53
CA THR A 138 27.80 -12.54 6.77
C THR A 138 28.43 -12.24 5.41
N ASN A 139 29.49 -12.95 5.03
CA ASN A 139 30.23 -12.78 3.76
C ASN A 139 29.39 -13.16 2.50
N SER A 140 28.09 -12.90 2.53
CA SER A 140 27.13 -13.10 1.45
C SER A 140 26.68 -11.75 0.92
N SER A 141 26.76 -11.54 -0.39
CA SER A 141 26.07 -10.44 -1.05
C SER A 141 24.57 -10.69 -1.00
N THR A 142 23.84 -9.80 -0.34
CA THR A 142 22.37 -9.78 -0.41
C THR A 142 21.95 -8.59 -1.26
N SER A 143 20.77 -8.62 -1.85
CA SER A 143 20.17 -7.46 -2.50
C SER A 143 18.87 -7.10 -1.83
N GLN A 144 18.49 -5.83 -1.98
CA GLN A 144 17.25 -5.29 -1.44
C GLN A 144 16.48 -4.61 -2.55
N ASN A 145 15.21 -4.96 -2.66
CA ASN A 145 14.32 -4.39 -3.64
C ASN A 145 13.94 -2.95 -3.25
N ALA A 146 13.70 -2.12 -4.26
CA ALA A 146 13.24 -0.75 -4.09
C ALA A 146 12.26 -0.37 -5.20
N LEU A 147 11.34 0.51 -4.86
CA LEU A 147 10.44 1.16 -5.82
C LEU A 147 11.14 2.42 -6.33
N VAL A 148 11.13 2.63 -7.64
CA VAL A 148 11.83 3.76 -8.28
C VAL A 148 10.85 4.93 -8.48
N PRO A 149 10.94 6.02 -7.70
CA PRO A 149 10.15 7.24 -7.90
C PRO A 149 10.58 7.97 -9.17
N VAL A 150 9.84 8.99 -9.59
CA VAL A 150 10.16 9.72 -10.85
C VAL A 150 11.52 10.43 -10.79
N ASP A 151 11.95 10.83 -9.59
CA ASP A 151 13.24 11.44 -9.25
C ASP A 151 14.27 10.40 -8.74
N GLY A 152 14.02 9.11 -8.99
CA GLY A 152 14.97 8.03 -8.76
C GLY A 152 16.15 8.07 -9.75
N THR A 153 17.25 7.42 -9.38
CA THR A 153 18.52 7.40 -10.14
C THR A 153 18.82 5.99 -10.66
N SER A 154 19.10 5.84 -11.97
CA SER A 154 19.51 4.55 -12.53
C SER A 154 20.99 4.26 -12.26
N SER A 155 21.36 3.00 -12.46
CA SER A 155 22.68 2.43 -12.25
C SER A 155 23.83 3.06 -13.03
N THR A 156 23.53 3.90 -14.01
CA THR A 156 24.51 4.52 -14.91
C THR A 156 25.19 5.77 -14.33
N THR A 157 24.70 6.33 -13.22
CA THR A 157 25.41 7.43 -12.54
C THR A 157 26.48 6.87 -11.61
N GLU A 158 27.74 6.90 -12.07
CA GLU A 158 28.91 6.32 -11.38
C GLU A 158 29.17 6.92 -9.97
N ASP A 159 28.63 8.11 -9.67
CA ASP A 159 28.80 8.82 -8.39
C ASP A 159 27.47 9.20 -7.68
N GLY A 160 26.34 8.73 -8.20
CA GLY A 160 25.01 9.13 -7.71
C GLY A 160 24.61 8.41 -6.42
N GLU A 161 23.96 9.12 -5.50
CA GLU A 161 23.21 8.49 -4.41
C GLU A 161 21.91 7.87 -4.95
N ILE A 162 21.50 6.74 -4.40
CA ILE A 162 20.24 6.08 -4.77
C ILE A 162 19.09 6.78 -4.04
N ASN A 163 18.21 7.41 -4.82
CA ASN A 163 17.00 8.09 -4.34
C ASN A 163 15.73 7.22 -4.51
N ASP A 164 15.90 5.90 -4.50
CA ASP A 164 14.80 4.95 -4.58
C ASP A 164 14.16 4.73 -3.21
N LEU A 165 12.86 4.41 -3.19
CA LEU A 165 12.15 4.07 -1.96
C LEU A 165 12.34 2.58 -1.65
N LEU A 166 13.11 2.28 -0.61
CA LEU A 166 13.44 0.90 -0.28
C LEU A 166 12.22 0.11 0.20
N GLU A 167 12.15 -1.19 -0.10
CA GLU A 167 11.09 -2.05 0.43
C GLU A 167 11.13 -2.17 1.97
N ASP A 168 12.29 -1.96 2.61
CA ASP A 168 12.39 -1.82 4.06
C ASP A 168 11.62 -0.60 4.57
N THR A 169 11.74 0.53 3.88
CA THR A 169 11.02 1.76 4.20
C THR A 169 9.52 1.59 3.96
N LEU A 170 9.13 0.96 2.86
CA LEU A 170 7.73 0.59 2.63
C LEU A 170 7.20 -0.31 3.74
N TRP A 171 7.99 -1.28 4.20
CA TRP A 171 7.60 -2.15 5.30
C TRP A 171 7.39 -1.38 6.61
N LEU A 172 8.27 -0.43 6.92
CA LEU A 172 8.14 0.45 8.09
C LEU A 172 6.88 1.33 7.97
N LEU A 173 6.65 1.94 6.80
CA LEU A 173 5.45 2.73 6.51
C LEU A 173 4.16 1.92 6.71
N LEU A 174 4.10 0.71 6.16
CA LEU A 174 2.95 -0.18 6.32
C LEU A 174 2.73 -0.59 7.78
N ARG A 175 3.81 -0.79 8.54
CA ARG A 175 3.75 -1.13 9.97
C ARG A 175 3.31 0.04 10.83
N SER A 176 3.51 1.28 10.39
CA SER A 176 3.03 2.48 11.06
C SER A 176 1.54 2.75 10.87
N LEU A 177 0.84 1.98 10.02
CA LEU A 177 -0.61 2.14 9.85
C LEU A 177 -1.37 1.67 11.11
N PRO A 178 -2.41 2.40 11.54
CA PRO A 178 -3.22 2.04 12.71
C PRO A 178 -4.25 0.92 12.44
N THR A 179 -4.18 0.26 11.29
CA THR A 179 -5.12 -0.78 10.86
C THR A 179 -4.37 -1.97 10.26
N ASP A 180 -4.90 -3.17 10.47
CA ASP A 180 -4.36 -4.42 9.90
C ASP A 180 -4.96 -4.73 8.51
N GLN A 181 -5.99 -4.00 8.08
CA GLN A 181 -6.68 -4.21 6.80
C GLN A 181 -5.99 -3.44 5.67
N VAL A 182 -4.77 -3.86 5.37
CA VAL A 182 -3.92 -3.21 4.37
C VAL A 182 -3.78 -4.11 3.16
N ILE A 183 -4.00 -3.55 1.98
CA ILE A 183 -3.78 -4.20 0.69
C ILE A 183 -2.73 -3.39 -0.06
N THR A 184 -1.60 -4.00 -0.35
CA THR A 184 -0.54 -3.41 -1.16
C THR A 184 -0.47 -4.13 -2.51
N VAL A 185 -0.47 -3.37 -3.60
CA VAL A 185 -0.32 -3.89 -4.96
C VAL A 185 0.97 -3.30 -5.53
N LEU A 186 1.90 -4.16 -5.90
CA LEU A 186 3.18 -3.78 -6.51
C LEU A 186 3.24 -4.34 -7.93
N ASP A 187 2.95 -3.49 -8.92
CA ASP A 187 3.09 -3.78 -10.34
C ASP A 187 4.45 -3.27 -10.84
N THR A 188 5.50 -3.93 -10.36
CA THR A 188 6.92 -3.64 -10.65
C THR A 188 7.69 -4.93 -10.89
N SER A 189 8.87 -4.83 -11.48
CA SER A 189 9.83 -5.93 -11.58
C SER A 189 11.17 -5.52 -10.98
N TYR A 190 11.85 -6.46 -10.34
CA TYR A 190 13.18 -6.24 -9.73
C TYR A 190 14.30 -7.00 -10.44
N ALA A 191 13.96 -7.85 -11.41
CA ALA A 191 14.90 -8.65 -12.18
C ALA A 191 15.12 -7.99 -13.54
N TYR A 192 16.29 -7.40 -13.77
CA TYR A 192 16.66 -6.84 -15.07
C TYR A 192 17.38 -7.88 -15.94
N PRO A 193 16.78 -8.33 -17.05
CA PRO A 193 17.36 -9.39 -17.86
C PRO A 193 18.43 -8.89 -18.86
N GLY A 194 18.83 -7.62 -18.79
CA GLY A 194 19.81 -7.02 -19.70
C GLY A 194 19.22 -6.29 -20.91
N PHE A 195 17.88 -6.22 -21.01
CA PHE A 195 17.16 -5.49 -22.05
C PHE A 195 15.87 -4.90 -21.47
N SER A 196 15.45 -3.73 -21.98
CA SER A 196 14.24 -3.03 -21.53
C SER A 196 12.97 -3.45 -22.29
N GLN A 197 13.12 -4.15 -23.42
CA GLN A 197 12.02 -4.53 -24.29
C GLN A 197 12.18 -5.97 -24.81
N GLN A 198 11.11 -6.77 -24.73
CA GLN A 198 11.00 -8.08 -25.37
C GLN A 198 9.80 -8.08 -26.31
N GLY A 199 10.04 -7.89 -27.60
CA GLY A 199 8.96 -7.76 -28.59
C GLY A 199 8.12 -6.50 -28.32
N ALA A 200 6.81 -6.65 -28.08
CA ALA A 200 5.91 -5.53 -27.74
C ALA A 200 5.86 -5.23 -26.23
N PHE A 201 6.45 -6.07 -25.38
CA PHE A 201 6.39 -5.92 -23.93
C PHE A 201 7.58 -5.09 -23.42
N HIS A 202 7.28 -4.07 -22.59
CA HIS A 202 8.30 -3.33 -21.85
C HIS A 202 8.48 -3.97 -20.47
N ILE A 203 9.74 -4.17 -20.09
CA ILE A 203 10.11 -4.76 -18.81
C ILE A 203 10.15 -3.65 -17.75
N ARG A 204 9.46 -3.88 -16.62
CA ARG A 204 9.31 -2.91 -15.53
C ARG A 204 10.40 -3.03 -14.45
N SER A 205 11.61 -3.44 -14.84
CA SER A 205 12.79 -3.47 -13.96
C SER A 205 13.89 -2.59 -14.51
N SER A 206 14.69 -2.04 -13.60
CA SER A 206 15.92 -1.34 -13.95
C SER A 206 17.15 -2.16 -13.61
N ALA A 207 18.24 -1.90 -14.33
CA ALA A 207 19.54 -2.49 -14.02
C ALA A 207 19.92 -2.17 -12.57
N SER A 208 20.41 -3.18 -11.84
CA SER A 208 20.90 -2.99 -10.48
C SER A 208 21.94 -1.85 -10.45
N PRO A 209 21.80 -0.89 -9.52
CA PRO A 209 22.80 0.14 -9.32
C PRO A 209 24.21 -0.43 -9.15
N ASN A 210 25.20 0.20 -9.79
CA ASN A 210 26.62 -0.14 -9.59
C ASN A 210 27.14 0.32 -8.21
N THR A 211 26.36 1.14 -7.51
CA THR A 211 26.64 1.66 -6.16
C THR A 211 25.68 1.06 -5.14
N SER A 212 26.12 0.97 -3.89
CA SER A 212 25.26 0.65 -2.74
C SER A 212 25.01 1.88 -1.86
N LYS A 213 25.37 3.08 -2.32
CA LYS A 213 25.25 4.32 -1.55
C LYS A 213 23.81 4.83 -1.59
N ILE A 214 23.04 4.44 -0.58
CA ILE A 214 21.69 4.93 -0.33
C ILE A 214 21.75 6.42 0.06
N SER A 215 20.81 7.23 -0.44
CA SER A 215 20.74 8.66 -0.11
C SER A 215 20.62 8.90 1.39
N GLN A 216 21.16 10.03 1.86
CA GLN A 216 21.03 10.39 3.29
C GLN A 216 19.56 10.57 3.69
N ALA A 217 18.73 11.11 2.79
CA ALA A 217 17.30 11.28 3.02
C ALA A 217 16.59 9.95 3.31
N GLU A 218 16.94 8.87 2.59
CA GLU A 218 16.40 7.54 2.83
C GLU A 218 16.84 6.95 4.18
N GLN A 219 18.10 7.16 4.56
CA GLN A 219 18.60 6.69 5.85
C GLN A 219 17.95 7.44 7.03
N ASP A 220 17.86 8.76 6.94
CA ASP A 220 17.25 9.61 7.96
C ASP A 220 15.76 9.28 8.13
N PHE A 221 15.06 9.06 7.02
CA PHE A 221 13.65 8.70 7.04
C PHE A 221 13.42 7.31 7.66
N GLN A 222 14.24 6.32 7.33
CA GLN A 222 14.20 5.02 7.99
C GLN A 222 14.45 5.12 9.49
N ASP A 223 15.45 5.89 9.92
CA ASP A 223 15.77 6.06 11.34
C ASP A 223 14.64 6.76 12.09
N GLN A 224 13.98 7.73 11.46
CA GLN A 224 12.77 8.35 12.00
C GLN A 224 11.66 7.30 12.21
N LEU A 225 11.34 6.49 11.20
CA LEU A 225 10.30 5.47 11.30
C LEU A 225 10.64 4.37 12.33
N LEU A 226 11.90 3.94 12.39
CA LEU A 226 12.37 2.98 13.40
C LEU A 226 12.19 3.53 14.82
N SER A 227 12.52 4.80 15.04
CA SER A 227 12.34 5.45 16.34
C SER A 227 10.86 5.53 16.73
N GLN A 228 9.97 5.88 15.80
CA GLN A 228 8.53 5.94 16.02
C GLN A 228 7.93 4.56 16.37
N LEU A 229 8.43 3.50 15.73
CA LEU A 229 7.98 2.13 15.95
C LEU A 229 8.66 1.42 17.12
N ASN A 230 9.62 2.07 17.80
CA ASN A 230 10.48 1.46 18.82
C ASN A 230 11.17 0.19 18.33
N LEU A 231 11.69 0.20 17.10
CA LEU A 231 12.39 -0.91 16.47
C LEU A 231 13.87 -0.61 16.31
N SER A 232 14.71 -1.65 16.38
CA SER A 232 16.13 -1.54 16.04
C SER A 232 16.39 -1.91 14.58
N ARG A 233 17.48 -1.36 14.01
CA ARG A 233 17.92 -1.69 12.64
C ARG A 233 18.22 -3.18 12.48
N GLU A 234 18.74 -3.85 13.52
CA GLU A 234 18.91 -5.31 13.50
C GLU A 234 17.59 -6.08 13.34
N GLN A 235 16.49 -5.59 13.93
CA GLN A 235 15.18 -6.24 13.80
C GLN A 235 14.64 -6.10 12.38
N LEU A 236 14.91 -4.95 11.73
CA LEU A 236 14.60 -4.73 10.32
C LEU A 236 15.40 -5.69 9.44
N GLU A 237 16.71 -5.84 9.68
CA GLU A 237 17.59 -6.73 8.92
C GLU A 237 17.26 -8.21 9.08
N LYS A 238 16.82 -8.63 10.27
CA LYS A 238 16.42 -10.02 10.56
C LYS A 238 15.04 -10.37 10.01
N ARG A 239 14.30 -9.42 9.43
CA ARG A 239 12.97 -9.69 8.86
C ARG A 239 13.09 -10.68 7.70
N ARG A 240 12.03 -11.46 7.48
CA ARG A 240 11.96 -12.28 6.27
C ARG A 240 11.74 -11.36 5.06
N PRO A 241 12.55 -11.47 4.00
CA PRO A 241 12.31 -10.71 2.78
C PRO A 241 10.91 -11.04 2.22
N ASN A 242 10.28 -10.07 1.57
CA ASN A 242 8.94 -10.16 0.98
C ASN A 242 7.78 -10.40 1.97
N GLN A 243 8.02 -10.33 3.28
CA GLN A 243 6.96 -10.40 4.28
C GLN A 243 6.55 -8.99 4.72
N PHE A 244 5.44 -8.50 4.17
CA PHE A 244 4.86 -7.19 4.48
C PHE A 244 3.62 -7.31 5.38
N PRO A 245 3.28 -6.27 6.16
CA PRO A 245 1.98 -6.18 6.83
C PRO A 245 0.84 -6.16 5.81
N GLY A 246 -0.24 -6.90 6.11
CA GLY A 246 -1.41 -7.01 5.23
C GLY A 246 -1.23 -7.99 4.07
N ILE A 247 -2.01 -7.80 3.00
CA ILE A 247 -1.95 -8.60 1.78
C ILE A 247 -1.11 -7.85 0.76
N VAL A 248 -0.09 -8.51 0.20
CA VAL A 248 0.70 -7.95 -0.90
C VAL A 248 0.51 -8.78 -2.16
N LEU A 249 0.13 -8.10 -3.23
CA LEU A 249 -0.01 -8.68 -4.56
C LEU A 249 1.16 -8.21 -5.40
N PHE A 250 1.99 -9.17 -5.82
CA PHE A 250 3.05 -8.94 -6.80
C PHE A 250 2.57 -9.36 -8.18
N ARG A 251 3.03 -8.65 -9.20
CA ARG A 251 2.98 -9.15 -10.57
C ARG A 251 4.08 -10.20 -10.76
N SER A 252 3.69 -11.43 -11.06
CA SER A 252 4.58 -12.53 -11.46
C SER A 252 5.08 -12.38 -12.90
#